data_AF-A0A2E7NAS8-F1
#
_entry.id   AF-A0A2E7NAS8-F1
#
_cell.length_a   1.000
_cell.length_b   1.000
_cell.length_c   1.000
_cell.angle_alpha   90.00
_cell.angle_beta   90.00
_cell.angle_gamma   90.00
#
_symmetry.space_group_name_H-M   'P 1'
#
loop_
_entity.id
_entity.type
_entity.pdbx_description
1 polymer ?
#
loop_
_entity_poly.entity_id
_entity_poly.type
_entity_poly.pdbx_seq_one_letter_code
_entity_poly.pdbx_strand_id
1 'polypeptide(L)'
;MFNEFNFIHPKMSEKDMKSFGFWEDKDSAWHIEDVWCMAHIMHLAGVFPSVGIARKNGWNKPISNGFSEFTVGKGKKKVFILNNFA
;
A
#
# COMPACT_ATOMS: atom_id res chain seq x y z
N MET A 1 -8.45 15.94 4.84
CA MET A 1 -7.18 15.23 4.62
C MET A 1 -7.55 13.79 4.29
N PHE A 2 -7.08 13.23 3.18
CA PHE A 2 -7.44 11.86 2.81
C PHE A 2 -6.87 10.89 3.85
N ASN A 3 -7.75 10.09 4.43
CA ASN A 3 -7.36 9.05 5.39
C ASN A 3 -7.18 7.70 4.72
N GLU A 4 -7.42 7.60 3.42
CA GLU A 4 -7.37 6.35 2.66
C GLU A 4 -6.27 6.46 1.61
N PHE A 5 -5.43 5.44 1.53
CA PHE A 5 -4.26 5.38 0.67
C PHE A 5 -4.25 4.05 -0.07
N ASN A 6 -4.32 4.12 -1.40
CA ASN A 6 -4.40 2.95 -2.28
C ASN A 6 -3.05 2.71 -2.94
N PHE A 7 -2.58 1.45 -2.88
CA PHE A 7 -1.33 0.99 -3.49
C PHE A 7 -1.62 -0.19 -4.41
N ILE A 8 -1.12 -0.15 -5.64
CA ILE A 8 -1.38 -1.18 -6.66
C ILE A 8 -0.05 -1.68 -7.22
N HIS A 9 0.10 -2.98 -7.38
CA HIS A 9 1.24 -3.54 -8.11
C HIS A 9 1.10 -3.25 -9.62
N PRO A 10 2.14 -2.77 -10.32
CA PRO A 10 2.03 -2.28 -11.70
C PRO A 10 1.60 -3.34 -12.73
N LYS A 11 1.73 -4.63 -12.37
CA LYS A 11 1.32 -5.77 -13.21
C LYS A 11 -0.10 -6.27 -12.94
N MET A 12 -0.88 -5.61 -12.08
CA MET A 12 -2.26 -6.04 -11.82
C MET A 12 -3.11 -5.92 -13.08
N SER A 13 -3.96 -6.92 -13.33
CA SER A 13 -4.85 -6.90 -14.49
C SER A 13 -6.03 -5.94 -14.24
N GLU A 14 -6.60 -5.38 -15.31
CA GLU A 14 -7.84 -4.58 -15.24
C GLU A 14 -8.97 -5.34 -14.55
N LYS A 15 -9.10 -6.64 -14.84
CA LYS A 15 -10.11 -7.50 -14.23
C LYS A 15 -9.97 -7.53 -12.71
N ASP A 16 -8.75 -7.76 -12.21
CA ASP A 16 -8.51 -7.83 -10.76
C ASP A 16 -8.70 -6.46 -10.11
N MET A 17 -8.17 -5.40 -10.73
CA MET A 17 -8.38 -4.04 -10.24
C MET A 17 -9.87 -3.70 -10.13
N LYS A 18 -10.69 -4.08 -11.12
CA LYS A 18 -12.16 -3.91 -11.05
C LYS A 18 -12.79 -4.75 -9.93
N SER A 19 -12.40 -6.01 -9.79
CA SER A 19 -12.94 -6.90 -8.76
C SER A 19 -12.69 -6.42 -7.34
N PHE A 20 -11.58 -5.73 -7.10
CA PHE A 20 -11.24 -5.17 -5.79
C PHE A 20 -11.53 -3.66 -5.66
N GLY A 21 -12.14 -3.03 -6.67
CA GLY A 21 -12.54 -1.62 -6.62
C GLY A 21 -11.42 -0.60 -6.82
N PHE A 22 -10.25 -1.01 -7.30
CA PHE A 22 -9.10 -0.15 -7.56
C PHE A 22 -9.08 0.47 -8.97
N TRP A 23 -9.95 0.01 -9.87
CA TRP A 23 -9.94 0.45 -11.27
C TRP A 23 -10.18 1.95 -11.44
N GLU A 24 -11.14 2.51 -10.70
CA GLU A 24 -11.47 3.93 -10.75
C GLU A 24 -10.34 4.81 -10.17
N ASP A 25 -9.57 4.25 -9.22
CA ASP A 25 -8.46 4.93 -8.55
C ASP A 25 -7.09 4.60 -9.15
N LYS A 26 -7.01 3.85 -10.25
CA LYS A 26 -5.73 3.34 -10.77
C LYS A 26 -4.70 4.42 -11.09
N ASP A 27 -5.18 5.60 -11.50
CA ASP A 27 -4.37 6.75 -11.92
C ASP A 27 -3.99 7.65 -10.71
N SER A 28 -4.73 7.55 -9.61
CA SER A 28 -4.48 8.28 -8.35
C SER A 28 -3.77 7.41 -7.29
N ALA A 29 -3.79 6.09 -7.47
CA ALA A 29 -3.13 5.13 -6.61
C ALA A 29 -1.61 5.14 -6.81
N TRP A 30 -0.90 4.83 -5.73
CA TRP A 30 0.54 4.67 -5.77
C TRP A 30 0.91 3.31 -6.36
N HIS A 31 1.87 3.28 -7.29
CA HIS A 31 2.36 2.01 -7.84
C HIS A 31 3.53 1.47 -7.02
N ILE A 32 3.44 0.18 -6.69
CA ILE A 32 4.47 -0.53 -5.90
C ILE A 32 5.67 -0.84 -6.80
N GLU A 33 6.89 -0.55 -6.33
CA GLU A 33 8.12 -0.93 -7.04
C GLU A 33 8.69 -2.26 -6.53
N ASP A 34 9.45 -2.96 -7.38
CA ASP A 34 9.98 -4.31 -7.09
C ASP A 34 10.84 -4.40 -5.82
N VAL A 35 11.53 -3.31 -5.45
CA VAL A 35 12.41 -3.26 -4.26
C VAL A 35 11.69 -2.80 -2.99
N TRP A 36 10.38 -2.52 -3.08
CA TRP A 36 9.63 -2.02 -1.94
C TRP A 36 9.33 -3.11 -0.91
N CYS A 37 9.05 -2.62 0.29
CA CYS A 37 8.64 -3.41 1.45
C CYS A 37 7.61 -2.60 2.21
N MET A 38 6.97 -3.17 3.23
CA MET A 38 5.92 -2.47 3.98
C MET A 38 6.38 -1.12 4.56
N ALA A 39 7.67 -0.96 4.88
CA ALA A 39 8.21 0.30 5.38
C ALA A 39 8.11 1.46 4.36
N HIS A 40 8.21 1.17 3.06
CA HIS A 40 8.04 2.16 1.99
C HIS A 40 6.57 2.61 1.90
N ILE A 41 5.65 1.64 1.92
CA ILE A 41 4.20 1.90 1.91
C ILE A 41 3.78 2.76 3.12
N MET A 42 4.25 2.42 4.32
CA MET A 42 3.89 3.17 5.53
C MET A 42 4.47 4.58 5.53
N HIS A 43 5.63 4.80 4.90
CA HIS A 43 6.18 6.13 4.73
C HIS A 43 5.34 6.96 3.75
N LEU A 44 5.01 6.41 2.57
CA LEU A 44 4.23 7.10 1.55
C LEU A 44 2.79 7.40 1.98
N ALA A 45 2.17 6.50 2.75
CA ALA A 45 0.89 6.75 3.40
C ALA A 45 0.97 7.83 4.51
N GLY A 46 2.16 8.37 4.80
CA GLY A 46 2.39 9.38 5.83
C GLY A 46 2.16 8.86 7.25
N VAL A 47 2.33 7.55 7.48
CA VAL A 47 2.23 6.94 8.82
C VAL A 47 3.53 7.19 9.59
N PHE A 48 4.66 7.10 8.89
CA PHE A 48 5.98 7.43 9.44
C PHE A 48 6.68 8.50 8.58
N PRO A 49 7.47 9.39 9.20
CA PRO A 49 8.16 10.45 8.48
C PRO A 49 9.32 9.96 7.60
N SER A 50 9.76 8.71 7.75
CA SER A 50 10.76 8.10 6.87
C SER A 50 10.65 6.56 6.86
N VAL A 51 11.18 5.95 5.80
CA VAL A 51 11.32 4.49 5.66
C VAL A 51 12.15 3.92 6.82
N GLY A 52 13.24 4.59 7.20
CA GLY A 52 14.10 4.14 8.31
C GLY A 52 13.36 4.06 9.64
N ILE A 53 12.48 5.03 9.92
CA ILE A 53 11.63 5.01 11.12
C ILE A 53 10.59 3.89 11.03
N ALA A 54 9.93 3.72 9.87
CA ALA A 54 8.99 2.62 9.67
C ALA A 54 9.66 1.25 9.90
N ARG A 55 10.88 1.04 9.39
CA ARG A 55 11.68 -0.18 9.62
C ARG A 55 11.94 -0.43 11.10
N LYS A 56 12.42 0.59 11.82
CA LYS A 56 12.66 0.52 13.28
C LYS A 56 11.41 0.18 14.08
N ASN A 57 10.22 0.54 13.56
CA ASN A 57 8.91 0.24 14.16
C ASN A 57 8.30 -1.09 13.67
N GLY A 58 9.10 -2.01 13.11
CA GLY A 58 8.65 -3.37 12.79
C GLY A 58 7.98 -3.52 11.41
N TRP A 59 8.04 -2.50 10.56
CA TRP A 59 7.52 -2.58 9.18
C TRP A 59 8.57 -3.00 8.15
N ASN A 60 9.76 -3.42 8.59
CA ASN A 60 10.78 -3.99 7.70
C ASN A 60 10.44 -5.44 7.32
N LYS A 61 9.35 -5.62 6.57
CA LYS A 61 8.81 -6.92 6.17
C LYS A 61 8.31 -6.86 4.72
N PRO A 62 8.28 -7.99 4.01
CA PRO A 62 7.76 -8.04 2.65
C PRO A 62 6.32 -7.54 2.57
N ILE A 63 5.93 -7.02 1.41
CA ILE A 63 4.54 -6.69 1.11
C ILE A 63 3.82 -8.02 0.88
N SER A 64 2.71 -8.25 1.57
CA SER A 64 1.91 -9.46 1.39
C SER A 64 1.41 -9.57 -0.05
N ASN A 65 1.30 -10.80 -0.55
CA ASN A 65 0.70 -11.06 -1.85
C ASN A 65 -0.82 -10.81 -1.82
N GLY A 66 -1.39 -10.52 -3.00
CA GLY A 66 -2.83 -10.28 -3.14
C GLY A 66 -3.30 -9.01 -2.45
N PHE A 67 -4.54 -9.01 -1.95
CA PHE A 67 -5.14 -7.87 -1.29
C PHE A 67 -4.80 -7.81 0.20
N SER A 68 -4.55 -6.60 0.72
CA SER A 68 -4.35 -6.35 2.14
C SER A 68 -4.91 -4.99 2.55
N GLU A 69 -5.52 -4.94 3.73
CA GLU A 69 -6.04 -3.72 4.35
C GLU A 69 -5.41 -3.52 5.73
N PHE A 70 -4.98 -2.28 6.01
CA PHE A 70 -4.44 -1.89 7.31
C PHE A 70 -5.09 -0.60 7.80
N THR A 71 -5.45 -0.56 9.08
CA THR A 71 -5.74 0.70 9.80
C THR A 71 -4.59 0.99 10.75
N VAL A 72 -3.89 2.11 10.54
CA VAL A 72 -2.62 2.40 11.21
C VAL A 72 -2.54 3.81 11.78
N GLY A 73 -1.80 3.93 12.89
CA GLY A 73 -1.55 5.18 13.58
C GLY A 73 -2.77 5.74 14.33
N LYS A 74 -2.55 6.80 15.11
CA LYS A 74 -3.61 7.45 15.91
C LYS A 74 -4.70 8.10 15.04
N GLY A 75 -4.33 8.56 13.85
CA GLY A 75 -5.26 9.13 12.86
C GLY A 75 -6.13 8.09 12.13
N LYS A 76 -5.99 6.80 12.44
CA LYS A 76 -6.71 5.69 11.79
C LYS A 76 -6.62 5.77 10.25
N LYS A 77 -5.41 5.98 9.75
CA LYS A 77 -5.16 5.97 8.30
C LYS A 77 -5.43 4.56 7.78
N LYS A 78 -6.26 4.45 6.75
CA LYS A 78 -6.51 3.21 6.02
C LYS A 78 -5.53 3.10 4.86
N VAL A 79 -4.89 1.95 4.76
CA VAL A 79 -3.95 1.63 3.69
C VAL A 79 -4.45 0.37 3.02
N PHE A 80 -4.80 0.47 1.75
CA PHE A 80 -5.25 -0.63 0.92
C PHE A 80 -4.16 -0.96 -0.09
N ILE A 81 -3.83 -2.24 -0.21
CA ILE A 81 -2.75 -2.73 -1.05
C ILE A 81 -3.31 -3.84 -1.92
N LEU A 82 -3.21 -3.71 -3.23
CA LEU A 82 -3.46 -4.77 -4.19
C LEU A 82 -2.14 -5.18 -4.83
N ASN A 83 -1.51 -6.21 -4.26
CA ASN A 83 -0.25 -6.76 -4.72
C ASN A 83 -0.46 -8.00 -5.59
N ASN A 84 0.59 -8.42 -6.30
CA ASN A 84 0.54 -9.63 -7.13
C ASN A 84 0.16 -10.86 -6.29
N PHE A 85 -0.62 -11.76 -6.89
CA PHE A 85 -0.86 -13.09 -6.37
C PHE A 85 0.30 -13.95 -6.90
N ALA A 86 1.20 -14.39 -6.00
CA ALA A 86 2.39 -15.14 -6.39
C ALA A 86 2.10 -16.35 -7.29
#